data_AF-A0A840Z3R9-F1
#
_entry.id   AF-A0A840Z3R9-F1
#
_cell.length_a   1.000
_cell.length_b   1.000
_cell.length_c   1.000
_cell.angle_alpha   90.00
_cell.angle_beta   90.00
_cell.angle_gamma   90.00
#
_symmetry.space_group_name_H-M   'P 1'
#
loop_
_entity.id
_entity.type
_entity.pdbx_description
1 polymer ?
#
loop_
_entity_poly.entity_id
_entity_poly.type
_entity_poly.pdbx_seq_one_letter_code
_entity_poly.pdbx_strand_id
1 'polypeptide(L)'
;MAGVGVWFAIAIACHFGAYCAYLLGLRRDMVQPNRASWLIWSFATTVEAVTYVALNPGTPQGMVFLMSAGFCILVTLGLWRQSQWSAPSATELFCIVACLGAIGLWLVFRNTFWAHMLVVAAVPVSFWPTWQSAMEDRTRETSPAWGWWTIGDLATLLVALRASRHDIADLAYIVVEISCHAGVWLMIGLATINPWRSLRRGGMDTGWRFRVGDTHLGKAVFATHRFAEGAILMPFTGRRFHADRVPSLMRGQQDRFVQVGAQEYMGPSGGYDDLVNHSCDPNAGLRFTDKGVLLIALRDIAAGDEITWDYSTTLAENNWHMICQCRSEQCRRVIGNFSTLSPERQEWFRRRNLVAPHLRRRDSVTRIEGDTAAGQ
;
A
#
# COMPACT_ATOMS: atom_id res chain seq x y z
N MET A 1 -39.91 17.93 2.08
CA MET A 1 -38.91 18.31 1.06
C MET A 1 -37.60 18.86 1.65
N ALA A 2 -37.61 19.70 2.72
CA ALA A 2 -36.38 20.24 3.33
C ALA A 2 -35.38 19.18 3.85
N GLY A 3 -35.86 18.02 4.30
CA GLY A 3 -35.01 16.95 4.84
C GLY A 3 -34.33 16.05 3.82
N VAL A 4 -34.70 16.08 2.53
CA VAL A 4 -34.05 15.29 1.46
C VAL A 4 -32.84 16.04 0.91
N GLY A 5 -32.95 17.37 0.76
CA GLY A 5 -31.86 18.22 0.26
C GLY A 5 -30.61 18.18 1.15
N VAL A 6 -30.78 18.11 2.47
CA VAL A 6 -29.64 18.03 3.41
C VAL A 6 -28.87 16.71 3.25
N TRP A 7 -29.56 15.57 3.23
CA TRP A 7 -28.90 14.26 3.06
C TRP A 7 -28.26 14.11 1.69
N PHE A 8 -28.89 14.64 0.64
CA PHE A 8 -28.29 14.68 -0.69
C PHE A 8 -26.99 15.51 -0.71
N ALA A 9 -26.99 16.70 -0.09
CA ALA A 9 -25.79 17.52 0.02
C ALA A 9 -24.67 16.83 0.82
N ILE A 10 -25.03 16.14 1.92
CA ILE A 10 -24.08 15.34 2.71
C ILE A 10 -23.50 14.20 1.88
N ALA A 11 -24.33 13.48 1.12
CA ALA A 11 -23.89 12.40 0.25
C ALA A 11 -22.85 12.90 -0.75
N ILE A 12 -23.13 13.98 -1.48
CA ILE A 12 -22.20 14.57 -2.45
C ILE A 12 -20.89 15.04 -1.78
N ALA A 13 -20.99 15.76 -0.66
CA ALA A 13 -19.82 16.30 0.03
C ALA A 13 -18.90 15.19 0.57
N CYS A 14 -19.47 14.12 1.12
CA CYS A 14 -18.69 13.00 1.65
C CYS A 14 -18.01 12.19 0.55
N HIS A 15 -18.70 11.91 -0.56
CA HIS A 15 -18.08 11.24 -1.71
C HIS A 15 -16.92 12.06 -2.28
N PHE A 16 -17.15 13.35 -2.52
CA PHE A 16 -16.08 14.26 -2.98
C PHE A 16 -14.90 14.29 -1.99
N GLY A 17 -15.19 14.43 -0.70
CA GLY A 17 -14.19 14.41 0.36
C GLY A 17 -13.38 13.12 0.41
N ALA A 18 -14.01 11.96 0.17
CA ALA A 18 -13.35 10.66 0.11
C ALA A 18 -12.30 10.61 -1.01
N TYR A 19 -12.66 11.01 -2.24
CA TYR A 19 -11.72 11.07 -3.36
C TYR A 19 -10.59 12.07 -3.13
N CYS A 20 -10.88 13.25 -2.56
CA CYS A 20 -9.85 14.21 -2.16
C CYS A 20 -8.90 13.63 -1.11
N ALA A 21 -9.42 12.95 -0.09
CA ALA A 21 -8.63 12.32 0.95
C ALA A 21 -7.73 11.21 0.40
N TYR A 22 -8.26 10.40 -0.53
CA TYR A 22 -7.48 9.37 -1.23
C TYR A 22 -6.33 9.99 -2.04
N LEU A 23 -6.60 11.02 -2.85
CA LEU A 23 -5.59 11.76 -3.61
C LEU A 23 -4.54 12.43 -2.73
N LEU A 24 -4.91 12.91 -1.54
CA LEU A 24 -3.94 13.46 -0.57
C LEU A 24 -3.07 12.37 0.05
N GLY A 25 -3.61 11.18 0.31
CA GLY A 25 -2.85 10.01 0.75
C GLY A 25 -1.82 9.57 -0.29
N LEU A 26 -2.19 9.61 -1.57
CA LEU A 26 -1.30 9.34 -2.70
C LEU A 26 -0.12 10.30 -2.77
N ARG A 27 -0.35 11.61 -2.63
CA ARG A 27 0.73 12.63 -2.61
C ARG A 27 1.71 12.47 -1.46
N ARG A 28 1.35 11.72 -0.42
CA ARG A 28 2.19 11.44 0.75
C ARG A 28 2.83 10.05 0.70
N ASP A 29 2.78 9.37 -0.45
CA ASP A 29 3.30 8.01 -0.67
C ASP A 29 2.72 6.96 0.29
N MET A 30 1.60 7.24 0.95
CA MET A 30 0.95 6.31 1.88
C MET A 30 0.18 5.20 1.16
N VAL A 31 -0.07 5.37 -0.14
CA VAL A 31 -0.79 4.42 -1.00
C VAL A 31 -0.06 4.38 -2.35
N GLN A 32 0.23 3.19 -2.87
CA GLN A 32 0.82 2.98 -4.20
C GLN A 32 -0.26 2.43 -5.14
N PRO A 33 -0.89 3.28 -5.98
CA PRO A 33 -2.03 2.87 -6.77
C PRO A 33 -1.59 2.14 -8.05
N ASN A 34 -2.29 1.06 -8.36
CA ASN A 34 -2.14 0.31 -9.59
C ASN A 34 -3.04 0.88 -10.70
N ARG A 35 -2.48 1.12 -11.90
CA ARG A 35 -3.26 1.60 -13.06
C ARG A 35 -4.37 0.64 -13.43
N ALA A 36 -4.09 -0.66 -13.42
CA ALA A 36 -5.05 -1.68 -13.80
C ALA A 36 -6.25 -1.66 -12.85
N SER A 37 -6.00 -1.64 -11.54
CA SER A 37 -7.06 -1.57 -10.54
C SER A 37 -7.92 -0.32 -10.71
N TRP A 38 -7.34 0.87 -10.85
CA TRP A 38 -8.12 2.11 -11.04
C TRP A 38 -8.89 2.16 -12.36
N LEU A 39 -8.34 1.58 -13.43
CA LEU A 39 -9.08 1.42 -14.69
C LEU A 39 -10.30 0.49 -14.52
N ILE A 40 -10.15 -0.58 -13.75
CA ILE A 40 -11.24 -1.51 -13.44
C ILE A 40 -12.29 -0.83 -12.57
N TRP A 41 -11.88 -0.12 -11.51
CA TRP A 41 -12.79 0.63 -10.63
C TRP A 41 -13.55 1.70 -11.41
N SER A 42 -12.87 2.49 -12.23
CA SER A 42 -13.55 3.52 -13.03
C SER A 42 -14.54 2.92 -14.04
N PHE A 43 -14.20 1.79 -14.65
CA PHE A 43 -15.12 1.08 -15.54
C PHE A 43 -16.32 0.50 -14.79
N ALA A 44 -16.09 -0.24 -13.69
CA ALA A 44 -17.13 -0.87 -12.90
C ALA A 44 -18.12 0.17 -12.33
N THR A 45 -17.62 1.21 -11.65
CA THR A 45 -18.45 2.29 -11.09
C THR A 45 -19.22 3.05 -12.18
N THR A 46 -18.69 3.14 -13.41
CA THR A 46 -19.41 3.74 -14.53
C THR A 46 -20.56 2.85 -15.00
N VAL A 47 -20.32 1.56 -15.23
CA VAL A 47 -21.37 0.61 -15.64
C VAL A 47 -22.47 0.55 -14.58
N GLU A 48 -22.08 0.56 -13.33
CA GLU A 48 -22.94 0.63 -12.16
C GLU A 48 -23.81 1.88 -12.13
N ALA A 49 -23.22 3.07 -12.19
CA ALA A 49 -23.97 4.33 -12.17
C ALA A 49 -24.97 4.41 -13.33
N VAL A 50 -24.56 3.97 -14.53
CA VAL A 50 -25.42 4.00 -15.72
C VAL A 50 -26.56 2.97 -15.61
N THR A 51 -26.29 1.75 -15.16
CA THR A 51 -27.34 0.73 -14.97
C THR A 51 -28.32 1.12 -13.87
N TYR A 52 -27.84 1.74 -12.78
CA TYR A 52 -28.70 2.26 -11.73
C TYR A 52 -29.61 3.38 -12.24
N VAL A 53 -29.09 4.36 -12.98
CA VAL A 53 -29.88 5.46 -13.56
C VAL A 53 -30.91 4.94 -14.57
N ALA A 54 -30.54 3.94 -15.36
CA ALA A 54 -31.45 3.31 -16.32
C ALA A 54 -32.61 2.58 -15.62
N LEU A 55 -32.37 1.99 -14.44
CA LEU A 55 -33.37 1.30 -13.66
C LEU A 55 -34.23 2.27 -12.82
N ASN A 56 -33.61 3.33 -12.29
CA ASN A 56 -34.21 4.30 -11.37
C ASN A 56 -34.15 5.74 -11.93
N PRO A 57 -34.80 6.02 -13.07
CA PRO A 57 -34.69 7.31 -13.75
C PRO A 57 -35.27 8.45 -12.90
N GLY A 58 -34.54 9.57 -12.86
CA GLY A 58 -34.98 10.79 -12.15
C GLY A 58 -34.79 10.74 -10.62
N THR A 59 -34.15 9.70 -10.08
CA THR A 59 -33.80 9.64 -8.66
C THR A 59 -32.55 10.49 -8.35
N PRO A 60 -32.52 11.22 -7.22
CA PRO A 60 -31.33 11.95 -6.79
C PRO A 60 -30.10 11.05 -6.59
N GLN A 61 -30.29 9.81 -6.14
CA GLN A 61 -29.22 8.82 -5.93
C GLN A 61 -28.42 8.56 -7.21
N GLY A 62 -29.09 8.53 -8.37
CA GLY A 62 -28.42 8.37 -9.66
C GLY A 62 -27.38 9.47 -9.93
N MET A 63 -27.63 10.71 -9.48
CA MET A 63 -26.65 11.78 -9.58
C MET A 63 -25.44 11.55 -8.67
N VAL A 64 -25.64 11.02 -7.46
CA VAL A 64 -24.54 10.66 -6.55
C VAL A 64 -23.62 9.64 -7.23
N PHE A 65 -24.18 8.58 -7.81
CA PHE A 65 -23.39 7.53 -8.46
C PHE A 65 -22.69 8.00 -9.72
N LEU A 66 -23.36 8.80 -10.57
CA LEU A 66 -22.72 9.40 -11.75
C LEU A 66 -21.55 10.32 -11.37
N MET A 67 -21.68 11.09 -10.29
CA MET A 67 -20.60 11.93 -9.79
C MET A 67 -19.44 11.09 -9.25
N SER A 68 -19.72 10.03 -8.49
CA SER A 68 -18.70 9.08 -8.02
C SER A 68 -17.95 8.43 -9.19
N ALA A 69 -18.65 7.99 -10.23
CA ALA A 69 -18.02 7.48 -11.46
C ALA A 69 -17.10 8.52 -12.11
N GLY A 70 -17.58 9.78 -12.22
CA GLY A 70 -16.78 10.89 -12.72
C GLY A 70 -15.51 11.13 -11.91
N PHE A 71 -15.58 11.13 -10.58
CA PHE A 71 -14.40 11.27 -9.72
C PHE A 71 -13.44 10.09 -9.86
N CYS A 72 -13.96 8.86 -9.94
CA CYS A 72 -13.14 7.66 -10.15
C CYS A 72 -12.36 7.72 -11.47
N ILE A 73 -12.99 8.20 -12.55
CA ILE A 73 -12.33 8.47 -13.84
C ILE A 73 -11.25 9.54 -13.68
N LEU A 74 -11.54 10.66 -13.01
CA LEU A 74 -10.56 11.73 -12.80
C LEU A 74 -9.34 11.26 -12.00
N VAL A 75 -9.53 10.46 -10.95
CA VAL A 75 -8.44 9.84 -10.20
C VAL A 75 -7.62 8.93 -11.13
N THR A 76 -8.28 8.08 -11.92
CA THR A 76 -7.62 7.18 -12.89
C THR A 76 -6.75 7.96 -13.89
N LEU A 77 -7.28 9.05 -14.44
CA LEU A 77 -6.55 9.93 -15.36
C LEU A 77 -5.37 10.64 -14.67
N GLY A 78 -5.57 11.15 -13.46
CA GLY A 78 -4.52 11.81 -12.67
C GLY A 78 -3.37 10.87 -12.30
N LEU A 79 -3.68 9.60 -12.06
CA LEU A 79 -2.71 8.56 -11.73
C LEU A 79 -1.98 7.97 -12.95
N TRP A 80 -2.51 8.19 -14.15
CA TRP A 80 -2.06 7.52 -15.37
C TRP A 80 -0.55 7.64 -15.64
N ARG A 81 0.07 8.75 -15.22
CA ARG A 81 1.52 8.97 -15.42
C ARG A 81 2.40 8.48 -14.27
N GLN A 82 1.86 8.30 -13.06
CA GLN A 82 2.63 8.09 -11.83
C GLN A 82 2.56 6.65 -11.29
N SER A 83 1.58 5.86 -11.72
CA SER A 83 1.34 4.51 -11.22
C SER A 83 2.14 3.42 -11.95
N GLN A 84 2.27 2.23 -11.35
CA GLN A 84 2.82 1.04 -12.01
C GLN A 84 1.71 0.25 -12.72
N TRP A 85 2.08 -0.51 -13.75
CA TRP A 85 1.17 -1.44 -14.44
C TRP A 85 1.41 -2.87 -13.93
N SER A 86 0.35 -3.57 -13.55
CA SER A 86 0.37 -5.02 -13.36
C SER A 86 -0.72 -5.68 -14.19
N ALA A 87 -0.55 -6.97 -14.49
CA ALA A 87 -1.65 -7.75 -15.03
C ALA A 87 -2.80 -7.84 -14.00
N PRO A 88 -4.06 -7.88 -14.45
CA PRO A 88 -5.21 -8.10 -13.57
C PRO A 88 -5.11 -9.45 -12.86
N SER A 89 -5.48 -9.47 -11.59
CA SER A 89 -5.72 -10.69 -10.82
C SER A 89 -6.95 -11.46 -11.33
N ALA A 90 -7.13 -12.70 -10.86
CA ALA A 90 -8.31 -13.50 -11.19
C ALA A 90 -9.62 -12.82 -10.75
N THR A 91 -9.63 -12.19 -9.58
CA THR A 91 -10.77 -11.44 -9.05
C THR A 91 -11.08 -10.21 -9.90
N GLU A 92 -10.05 -9.46 -10.29
CA GLU A 92 -10.18 -8.31 -11.19
C GLU A 92 -10.71 -8.73 -12.58
N LEU A 93 -10.22 -9.85 -13.12
CA LEU A 93 -10.70 -10.40 -14.37
C LEU A 93 -12.18 -10.81 -14.28
N PHE A 94 -12.58 -11.45 -13.18
CA PHE A 94 -13.99 -11.78 -12.92
C PHE A 94 -14.87 -10.52 -12.93
N CYS A 95 -14.46 -9.45 -12.24
CA CYS A 95 -15.23 -8.20 -12.20
C CYS A 95 -15.36 -7.56 -13.60
N ILE A 96 -14.29 -7.57 -14.41
CA ILE A 96 -14.34 -7.09 -15.80
C ILE A 96 -15.36 -7.90 -16.61
N VAL A 97 -15.30 -9.24 -16.53
CA VAL A 97 -16.22 -10.13 -17.25
C VAL A 97 -17.66 -9.91 -16.80
N ALA A 98 -17.91 -9.76 -15.50
CA ALA A 98 -19.24 -9.47 -14.97
C ALA A 98 -19.79 -8.12 -15.48
N CYS A 99 -18.97 -7.07 -15.50
CA CYS A 99 -19.37 -5.76 -16.02
C CYS A 99 -19.66 -5.80 -17.53
N LEU A 100 -18.83 -6.49 -18.33
CA LEU A 100 -19.09 -6.69 -19.76
C LEU A 100 -20.35 -7.54 -19.99
N GLY A 101 -20.55 -8.56 -19.16
CA GLY A 101 -21.76 -9.37 -19.15
C GLY A 101 -23.01 -8.55 -18.85
N ALA A 102 -22.94 -7.61 -17.89
CA ALA A 102 -24.05 -6.70 -17.57
C ALA A 102 -24.40 -5.79 -18.76
N ILE A 103 -23.41 -5.22 -19.43
CA ILE A 103 -23.62 -4.45 -20.67
C ILE A 103 -24.27 -5.34 -21.73
N GLY A 104 -23.79 -6.57 -21.93
CA GLY A 104 -24.37 -7.52 -22.87
C GLY A 104 -25.83 -7.85 -22.55
N LEU A 105 -26.13 -8.15 -21.28
CA LEU A 105 -27.49 -8.40 -20.79
C LEU A 105 -28.42 -7.24 -21.11
N TRP A 106 -27.94 -6.01 -20.89
CA TRP A 106 -28.73 -4.83 -21.15
C TRP A 106 -28.92 -4.56 -22.65
N LEU A 107 -27.85 -4.56 -23.45
CA LEU A 107 -27.93 -4.20 -24.87
C LEU A 107 -28.68 -5.23 -25.71
N VAL A 108 -28.48 -6.52 -25.42
CA VAL A 108 -29.07 -7.63 -26.20
C VAL A 108 -30.49 -7.93 -25.73
N PHE A 109 -30.70 -8.08 -24.43
CA PHE A 109 -31.99 -8.53 -23.87
C PHE A 109 -32.86 -7.38 -23.37
N ARG A 110 -32.37 -6.13 -23.44
CA ARG A 110 -33.07 -4.92 -22.94
C ARG A 110 -33.51 -5.04 -21.49
N ASN A 111 -32.82 -5.87 -20.71
CA ASN A 111 -33.14 -6.14 -19.31
C ASN A 111 -32.23 -5.33 -18.38
N THR A 112 -32.71 -4.15 -17.94
CA THR A 112 -31.97 -3.27 -17.04
C THR A 112 -31.83 -3.86 -15.63
N PHE A 113 -32.85 -4.57 -15.15
CA PHE A 113 -32.87 -5.14 -13.81
C PHE A 113 -31.75 -6.18 -13.62
N TRP A 114 -31.70 -7.21 -14.47
CA TRP A 114 -30.68 -8.26 -14.32
C TRP A 114 -29.27 -7.77 -14.68
N ALA A 115 -29.15 -6.83 -15.62
CA ALA A 115 -27.87 -6.16 -15.86
C ALA A 115 -27.38 -5.45 -14.60
N HIS A 116 -28.26 -4.70 -13.92
CA HIS A 116 -27.90 -4.01 -12.69
C HIS A 116 -27.59 -4.99 -11.55
N MET A 117 -28.42 -6.02 -11.34
CA MET A 117 -28.19 -7.02 -10.28
C MET A 117 -26.89 -7.81 -10.46
N LEU A 118 -26.46 -8.05 -11.70
CA LEU A 118 -25.16 -8.67 -11.98
C LEU A 118 -24.00 -7.79 -11.50
N VAL A 119 -24.09 -6.47 -11.70
CA VAL A 119 -23.08 -5.52 -11.20
C VAL A 119 -23.10 -5.49 -9.67
N VAL A 120 -24.27 -5.38 -9.05
CA VAL A 120 -24.44 -5.41 -7.58
C VAL A 120 -23.82 -6.67 -6.97
N ALA A 121 -23.98 -7.83 -7.61
CA ALA A 121 -23.37 -9.08 -7.14
C ALA A 121 -21.84 -9.13 -7.32
N ALA A 122 -21.29 -8.40 -8.29
CA ALA A 122 -19.86 -8.35 -8.56
C ALA A 122 -19.10 -7.40 -7.61
N VAL A 123 -19.77 -6.41 -7.03
CA VAL A 123 -19.16 -5.42 -6.12
C VAL A 123 -18.49 -6.08 -4.91
N PRO A 124 -19.14 -6.93 -4.09
CA PRO A 124 -18.46 -7.55 -2.94
C PRO A 124 -17.23 -8.37 -3.34
N VAL A 125 -17.25 -8.97 -4.53
CA VAL A 125 -16.12 -9.73 -5.06
C VAL A 125 -14.94 -8.80 -5.39
N SER A 126 -15.19 -7.59 -5.91
CA SER A 126 -14.13 -6.61 -6.18
C SER A 126 -13.48 -6.08 -4.89
N PHE A 127 -14.22 -6.04 -3.78
CA PHE A 127 -13.71 -5.66 -2.46
C PHE A 127 -12.94 -6.77 -1.74
N TRP A 128 -13.07 -8.03 -2.18
CA TRP A 128 -12.44 -9.18 -1.53
C TRP A 128 -10.92 -9.03 -1.31
N PRO A 129 -10.12 -8.58 -2.29
CA PRO A 129 -8.68 -8.39 -2.08
C PRO A 129 -8.36 -7.32 -1.03
N THR A 130 -9.14 -6.24 -1.00
CA THR A 130 -9.00 -5.16 0.00
C THR A 130 -9.36 -5.67 1.39
N TRP A 131 -10.44 -6.43 1.51
CA TRP A 131 -10.83 -7.07 2.77
C TRP A 131 -9.76 -8.04 3.26
N GLN A 132 -9.27 -8.93 2.40
CA GLN A 132 -8.19 -9.85 2.73
C GLN A 132 -6.94 -9.10 3.18
N SER A 133 -6.52 -8.07 2.44
CA SER A 133 -5.38 -7.22 2.78
C SER A 133 -5.52 -6.57 4.16
N ALA A 134 -6.70 -6.00 4.47
CA ALA A 134 -6.98 -5.35 5.74
C ALA A 134 -7.09 -6.34 6.91
N MET A 135 -7.59 -7.57 6.68
CA MET A 135 -7.63 -8.64 7.68
C MET A 135 -6.23 -9.16 8.00
N GLU A 136 -5.37 -9.29 6.98
CA GLU A 136 -3.99 -9.72 7.15
C GLU A 136 -3.16 -8.69 7.93
N ASP A 137 -3.35 -7.41 7.61
CA ASP A 137 -2.68 -6.29 8.27
C ASP A 137 -3.49 -4.99 8.12
N ARG A 138 -4.06 -4.53 9.23
CA ARG A 138 -4.87 -3.30 9.33
C ARG A 138 -4.10 -2.02 8.95
N THR A 139 -2.77 -2.06 8.96
CA THR A 139 -1.91 -0.91 8.63
C THR A 139 -1.66 -0.76 7.14
N ARG A 140 -2.01 -1.77 6.31
CA ARG A 140 -1.91 -1.68 4.84
C ARG A 140 -2.95 -0.75 4.23
N GLU A 141 -4.07 -0.55 4.92
CA GLU A 141 -5.16 0.29 4.48
C GLU A 141 -5.43 1.35 5.56
N THR A 142 -4.83 2.54 5.40
CA THR A 142 -4.93 3.63 6.40
C THR A 142 -5.73 4.82 5.89
N SER A 143 -6.26 4.74 4.67
CA SER A 143 -6.97 5.86 4.05
C SER A 143 -8.24 6.21 4.83
N PRO A 144 -8.43 7.48 5.22
CA PRO A 144 -9.68 7.92 5.84
C PRO A 144 -10.85 7.96 4.84
N ALA A 145 -10.58 7.78 3.53
CA ALA A 145 -11.59 7.78 2.47
C ALA A 145 -12.70 6.74 2.72
N TRP A 146 -12.36 5.56 3.26
CA TRP A 146 -13.33 4.50 3.58
C TRP A 146 -14.45 4.96 4.53
N GLY A 147 -14.13 5.80 5.51
CA GLY A 147 -15.15 6.38 6.40
C GLY A 147 -16.01 7.43 5.70
N TRP A 148 -15.40 8.26 4.85
CA TRP A 148 -16.14 9.25 4.07
C TRP A 148 -17.10 8.61 3.07
N TRP A 149 -16.68 7.56 2.35
CA TRP A 149 -17.57 6.78 1.49
C TRP A 149 -18.72 6.17 2.29
N THR A 150 -18.42 5.51 3.41
CA THR A 150 -19.45 4.91 4.29
C THR A 150 -20.52 5.94 4.72
N ILE A 151 -20.10 7.13 5.19
CA ILE A 151 -21.03 8.19 5.59
C ILE A 151 -21.82 8.72 4.39
N GLY A 152 -21.15 8.85 3.23
CA GLY A 152 -21.78 9.24 1.98
C GLY A 152 -22.88 8.28 1.56
N ASP A 153 -22.62 6.97 1.59
CA ASP A 153 -23.59 5.94 1.20
C ASP A 153 -24.75 5.83 2.18
N LEU A 154 -24.50 5.99 3.49
CA LEU A 154 -25.56 6.09 4.49
C LEU A 154 -26.46 7.30 4.22
N ALA A 155 -25.89 8.44 3.81
CA ALA A 155 -26.68 9.60 3.43
C ALA A 155 -27.49 9.34 2.14
N THR A 156 -26.91 8.65 1.15
CA THR A 156 -27.63 8.19 -0.06
C THR A 156 -28.78 7.26 0.29
N LEU A 157 -28.60 6.34 1.23
CA LEU A 157 -29.67 5.47 1.73
C LEU A 157 -30.79 6.28 2.39
N LEU A 158 -30.46 7.30 3.19
CA LEU A 158 -31.46 8.17 3.81
C LEU A 158 -32.23 9.02 2.79
N VAL A 159 -31.60 9.38 1.66
CA VAL A 159 -32.30 9.99 0.52
C VAL A 159 -33.28 8.99 -0.09
N ALA A 160 -32.85 7.75 -0.33
CA ALA A 160 -33.69 6.69 -0.90
C ALA A 160 -34.89 6.35 0.00
N LEU A 161 -34.67 6.15 1.31
CA LEU A 161 -35.71 5.83 2.29
C LEU A 161 -36.71 6.98 2.52
N ARG A 162 -36.35 8.22 2.15
CA ARG A 162 -37.24 9.39 2.24
C ARG A 162 -37.91 9.73 0.91
N ALA A 163 -37.56 9.05 -0.18
CA ALA A 163 -38.23 9.17 -1.45
C ALA A 163 -39.54 8.35 -1.43
N SER A 164 -40.55 8.78 -2.18
CA SER A 164 -41.89 8.18 -2.16
C SER A 164 -42.00 6.82 -2.87
N ARG A 165 -40.91 6.34 -3.48
CA ARG A 165 -40.85 5.07 -4.23
C ARG A 165 -39.70 4.25 -3.67
N HIS A 166 -39.96 3.00 -3.33
CA HIS A 166 -38.95 2.04 -2.91
C HIS A 166 -39.11 0.77 -3.73
N ASP A 167 -38.04 0.37 -4.42
CA ASP A 167 -37.92 -0.94 -5.05
C ASP A 167 -36.72 -1.65 -4.43
N ILE A 168 -36.75 -2.99 -4.41
CA ILE A 168 -35.65 -3.82 -3.92
C ILE A 168 -34.37 -3.48 -4.69
N ALA A 169 -34.47 -3.25 -6.00
CA ALA A 169 -33.31 -2.90 -6.81
C ALA A 169 -32.72 -1.52 -6.49
N ASP A 170 -33.54 -0.57 -6.02
CA ASP A 170 -33.10 0.75 -5.59
C ASP A 170 -32.23 0.65 -4.32
N LEU A 171 -32.66 -0.16 -3.35
CA LEU A 171 -32.01 -0.28 -2.05
C LEU A 171 -30.86 -1.29 -2.02
N ALA A 172 -30.96 -2.40 -2.77
CA ALA A 172 -29.99 -3.49 -2.72
C ALA A 172 -28.56 -3.01 -3.01
N TYR A 173 -28.42 -2.15 -4.03
CA TYR A 173 -27.13 -1.59 -4.39
C TYR A 173 -26.54 -0.71 -3.27
N ILE A 174 -27.32 0.25 -2.77
CA ILE A 174 -26.89 1.17 -1.70
C ILE A 174 -26.44 0.38 -0.46
N VAL A 175 -27.17 -0.68 -0.10
CA VAL A 175 -26.82 -1.55 1.03
C VAL A 175 -25.52 -2.30 0.79
N VAL A 176 -25.28 -2.78 -0.43
CA VAL A 176 -24.02 -3.45 -0.80
C VAL A 176 -22.83 -2.49 -0.72
N GLU A 177 -22.95 -1.27 -1.25
CA GLU A 177 -21.91 -0.23 -1.15
C GLU A 177 -21.58 0.08 0.31
N ILE A 178 -22.60 0.33 1.14
CA ILE A 178 -22.43 0.55 2.59
C ILE A 178 -21.67 -0.62 3.21
N SER A 179 -22.08 -1.85 2.89
CA SER A 179 -21.46 -3.06 3.47
C SER A 179 -19.99 -3.18 3.07
N CYS A 180 -19.66 -2.87 1.82
CA CYS A 180 -18.31 -2.91 1.29
C CYS A 180 -17.40 -1.86 1.94
N HIS A 181 -17.81 -0.59 1.89
CA HIS A 181 -17.06 0.52 2.46
C HIS A 181 -16.97 0.44 3.99
N ALA A 182 -18.08 0.19 4.68
CA ALA A 182 -18.09 0.05 6.14
C ALA A 182 -17.30 -1.17 6.59
N GLY A 183 -17.33 -2.27 5.82
CA GLY A 183 -16.53 -3.46 6.09
C GLY A 183 -15.04 -3.14 6.13
N VAL A 184 -14.50 -2.48 5.09
CA VAL A 184 -13.10 -2.04 5.09
C VAL A 184 -12.84 -1.10 6.26
N TRP A 185 -13.70 -0.11 6.47
CA TRP A 185 -13.52 0.91 7.51
C TRP A 185 -13.48 0.34 8.93
N LEU A 186 -14.39 -0.60 9.25
CA LEU A 186 -14.43 -1.31 10.53
C LEU A 186 -13.20 -2.19 10.73
N MET A 187 -12.70 -2.81 9.66
CA MET A 187 -11.49 -3.61 9.72
C MET A 187 -10.25 -2.77 10.00
N ILE A 188 -10.05 -1.64 9.33
CA ILE A 188 -8.86 -0.78 9.54
C ILE A 188 -8.93 0.03 10.85
N GLY A 189 -10.13 0.10 11.44
CA GLY A 189 -10.41 0.70 12.74
C GLY A 189 -11.01 2.11 12.63
N LEU A 190 -12.13 2.32 13.31
CA LEU A 190 -12.87 3.58 13.38
C LEU A 190 -12.03 4.80 13.83
N ALA A 191 -10.82 4.59 14.36
CA ALA A 191 -9.90 5.66 14.71
C ALA A 191 -9.42 6.51 13.51
N THR A 192 -9.65 6.06 12.27
CA THR A 192 -9.45 6.86 11.04
C THR A 192 -10.51 7.95 10.84
N ILE A 193 -11.55 8.03 11.69
CA ILE A 193 -12.57 9.11 11.73
C ILE A 193 -11.93 10.49 11.72
N ASN A 194 -10.80 10.67 12.41
CA ASN A 194 -10.05 11.92 12.35
C ASN A 194 -9.03 11.82 11.19
N PRO A 195 -9.24 12.54 10.07
CA PRO A 195 -8.34 12.49 8.93
C PRO A 195 -6.91 12.82 9.35
N TRP A 196 -6.75 13.77 10.29
CA TRP A 196 -5.46 14.21 10.81
C TRP A 196 -4.71 13.15 11.64
N ARG A 197 -5.40 12.18 12.26
CA ARG A 197 -4.75 11.05 12.94
C ARG A 197 -4.29 9.99 11.97
N SER A 198 -5.09 9.67 10.94
CA SER A 198 -4.66 8.73 9.89
C SER A 198 -3.48 9.30 9.08
N LEU A 199 -3.52 10.61 8.79
CA LEU A 199 -2.43 11.36 8.14
C LEU A 199 -1.19 11.54 9.03
N ARG A 200 -1.28 11.29 10.35
CA ARG A 200 -0.15 11.31 11.30
C ARG A 200 0.41 9.92 11.61
N ARG A 201 -0.25 8.82 11.18
CA ARG A 201 0.22 7.44 11.41
C ARG A 201 1.28 7.05 10.37
N GLY A 202 2.35 7.83 10.33
CA GLY A 202 3.70 7.40 9.95
C GLY A 202 4.56 7.52 11.19
N GLY A 203 5.25 6.46 11.58
CA GLY A 203 5.93 6.33 12.87
C GLY A 203 6.87 7.49 13.24
N MET A 204 7.07 7.67 14.56
CA MET A 204 8.09 8.51 15.22
C MET A 204 8.78 9.53 14.31
N ASP A 205 8.23 10.75 14.21
CA ASP A 205 8.98 12.01 13.98
C ASP A 205 10.22 11.97 13.04
N THR A 206 10.16 11.19 11.95
CA THR A 206 11.22 11.13 10.91
C THR A 206 10.89 11.99 9.71
N GLY A 207 9.70 12.57 9.65
CA GLY A 207 9.24 13.40 8.52
C GLY A 207 10.10 14.64 8.25
N TRP A 208 10.86 15.11 9.25
CA TRP A 208 11.85 16.18 9.05
C TRP A 208 13.23 15.66 8.64
N ARG A 209 13.50 14.36 8.80
CA ARG A 209 14.83 13.73 8.67
C ARG A 209 15.14 13.15 7.30
N PHE A 210 14.09 12.74 6.59
CA PHE A 210 14.19 12.10 5.27
C PHE A 210 13.15 12.64 4.30
N ARG A 211 13.46 12.61 3.01
CA ARG A 211 12.50 12.88 1.92
C ARG A 211 12.54 11.74 0.91
N VAL A 212 11.39 11.45 0.29
CA VAL A 212 11.34 10.55 -0.87
C VAL A 212 11.58 11.36 -2.14
N GLY A 213 12.33 10.79 -3.08
CA GLY A 213 12.49 11.33 -4.42
C GLY A 213 12.56 10.23 -5.47
N ASP A 214 12.66 10.62 -6.74
CA ASP A 214 12.82 9.70 -7.86
C ASP A 214 14.27 9.67 -8.34
N THR A 215 14.72 8.48 -8.73
CA THR A 215 16.02 8.20 -9.37
C THR A 215 15.80 7.32 -10.60
N HIS A 216 16.87 6.97 -11.32
CA HIS A 216 16.78 5.96 -12.38
C HIS A 216 16.46 4.55 -11.85
N LEU A 217 16.53 4.32 -10.53
CA LEU A 217 16.16 3.07 -9.85
C LEU A 217 14.69 3.05 -9.39
N GLY A 218 13.96 4.17 -9.56
CA GLY A 218 12.63 4.37 -8.99
C GLY A 218 12.67 5.25 -7.75
N LYS A 219 11.80 4.97 -6.77
CA LYS A 219 11.75 5.74 -5.51
C LYS A 219 13.00 5.51 -4.68
N ALA A 220 13.44 6.56 -3.98
CA ALA A 220 14.63 6.55 -3.14
C ALA A 220 14.44 7.44 -1.92
N VAL A 221 15.17 7.13 -0.84
CA VAL A 221 15.20 7.93 0.39
C VAL A 221 16.43 8.82 0.40
N PHE A 222 16.24 10.11 0.65
CA PHE A 222 17.31 11.09 0.78
C PHE A 222 17.34 11.72 2.16
N ALA A 223 18.55 11.96 2.67
CA ALA A 223 18.75 12.75 3.87
C ALA A 223 18.30 14.22 3.65
N THR A 224 17.63 14.82 4.62
CA THR A 224 17.29 16.26 4.61
C THR A 224 18.29 17.13 5.37
N HIS A 225 19.21 16.50 6.10
CA HIS A 225 20.18 17.12 7.01
C HIS A 225 21.35 16.15 7.19
N ARG A 226 22.46 16.62 7.78
CA ARG A 226 23.67 15.80 7.97
C ARG A 226 23.45 14.73 9.04
N PHE A 227 23.92 13.51 8.78
CA PHE A 227 24.09 12.45 9.77
C PHE A 227 25.58 12.15 9.93
N ALA A 228 26.02 11.96 11.18
CA ALA A 228 27.38 11.52 11.47
C ALA A 228 27.52 10.01 11.25
N GLU A 229 28.74 9.54 10.98
CA GLU A 229 29.07 8.11 11.01
C GLU A 229 28.58 7.44 12.30
N GLY A 230 27.99 6.25 12.18
CA GLY A 230 27.44 5.48 13.29
C GLY A 230 26.07 5.94 13.78
N ALA A 231 25.53 7.06 13.30
CA ALA A 231 24.20 7.52 13.67
C ALA A 231 23.11 6.51 13.28
N ILE A 232 22.12 6.34 14.16
CA ILE A 232 20.90 5.59 13.84
C ILE A 232 20.04 6.46 12.92
N LEU A 233 19.80 5.94 11.70
CA LEU A 233 18.99 6.61 10.69
C LEU A 233 17.51 6.36 10.96
N MET A 234 17.11 5.09 10.96
CA MET A 234 15.74 4.66 11.23
C MET A 234 15.70 3.21 11.72
N PRO A 235 14.67 2.82 12.48
CA PRO A 235 14.31 1.42 12.66
C PRO A 235 14.02 0.78 11.30
N PHE A 236 14.51 -0.45 11.09
CA PHE A 236 14.16 -1.26 9.94
C PHE A 236 13.15 -2.29 10.41
N THR A 237 11.90 -2.19 9.94
CA THR A 237 10.75 -2.85 10.55
C THR A 237 9.92 -3.61 9.54
N GLY A 238 9.01 -4.43 10.03
CA GLY A 238 8.14 -5.22 9.18
C GLY A 238 7.69 -6.50 9.86
N ARG A 239 6.62 -7.08 9.34
CA ARG A 239 6.09 -8.35 9.86
C ARG A 239 7.07 -9.49 9.57
N ARG A 240 7.21 -10.40 10.53
CA ARG A 240 7.99 -11.62 10.39
C ARG A 240 7.17 -12.72 9.70
N PHE A 241 7.79 -13.36 8.73
CA PHE A 241 7.26 -14.49 7.99
C PHE A 241 8.26 -15.63 8.07
N HIS A 242 7.72 -16.85 8.12
CA HIS A 242 8.53 -18.04 7.91
C HIS A 242 8.78 -18.18 6.39
N ALA A 243 9.92 -18.75 6.00
CA ALA A 243 10.37 -18.79 4.61
C ALA A 243 9.37 -19.45 3.63
N ASP A 244 8.59 -20.43 4.10
CA ASP A 244 7.53 -21.12 3.33
C ASP A 244 6.33 -20.23 2.98
N ARG A 245 6.13 -19.12 3.70
CA ARG A 245 5.07 -18.13 3.45
C ARG A 245 5.52 -16.96 2.59
N VAL A 246 6.79 -16.92 2.20
CA VAL A 246 7.33 -15.91 1.30
C VAL A 246 7.14 -16.42 -0.14
N PRO A 247 6.49 -15.66 -1.04
CA PRO A 247 6.30 -16.10 -2.41
C PRO A 247 7.63 -16.47 -3.07
N SER A 248 7.69 -17.62 -3.74
CA SER A 248 8.91 -18.13 -4.39
C SER A 248 9.34 -17.31 -5.60
N LEU A 249 8.44 -16.50 -6.16
CA LEU A 249 8.67 -15.64 -7.30
C LEU A 249 8.25 -14.22 -6.95
N MET A 250 9.21 -13.46 -6.43
CA MET A 250 9.02 -12.03 -6.17
C MET A 250 9.13 -11.27 -7.50
N ARG A 251 8.09 -10.50 -7.85
CA ARG A 251 8.13 -9.55 -8.97
C ARG A 251 7.56 -8.21 -8.49
N GLY A 252 8.29 -7.12 -8.72
CA GLY A 252 7.78 -5.77 -8.48
C GLY A 252 7.71 -5.43 -7.00
N GLN A 253 6.55 -5.00 -6.49
CA GLN A 253 6.38 -4.58 -5.08
C GLN A 253 6.65 -5.72 -4.06
N GLN A 254 6.72 -6.98 -4.53
CA GLN A 254 7.06 -8.13 -3.70
C GLN A 254 8.58 -8.28 -3.47
N ASP A 255 9.45 -7.50 -4.12
CA ASP A 255 10.92 -7.58 -3.95
C ASP A 255 11.45 -6.98 -2.63
N ARG A 256 10.57 -6.71 -1.64
CA ARG A 256 10.89 -6.00 -0.39
C ARG A 256 11.00 -6.89 0.84
N PHE A 257 11.11 -8.20 0.66
CA PHE A 257 11.31 -9.10 1.79
C PHE A 257 12.80 -9.21 2.12
N VAL A 258 13.15 -8.92 3.37
CA VAL A 258 14.52 -8.97 3.86
C VAL A 258 14.69 -10.21 4.73
N GLN A 259 15.62 -11.09 4.39
CA GLN A 259 15.92 -12.25 5.22
C GLN A 259 16.62 -11.79 6.50
N VAL A 260 16.05 -12.14 7.65
CA VAL A 260 16.52 -11.68 8.97
C VAL A 260 16.92 -12.81 9.92
N GLY A 261 16.63 -14.04 9.51
CA GLY A 261 17.06 -15.28 10.14
C GLY A 261 17.11 -16.39 9.10
N ALA A 262 17.61 -17.57 9.49
CA ALA A 262 17.81 -18.68 8.56
C ALA A 262 16.52 -19.09 7.82
N GLN A 263 15.38 -19.09 8.52
CA GLN A 263 14.05 -19.40 7.97
C GLN A 263 13.06 -18.25 8.20
N GLU A 264 13.57 -17.04 8.44
CA GLU A 264 12.75 -15.88 8.81
C GLU A 264 13.00 -14.71 7.87
N TYR A 265 11.91 -14.14 7.37
CA TYR A 265 11.90 -12.96 6.52
C TYR A 265 11.09 -11.84 7.15
N MET A 266 11.53 -10.61 6.93
CA MET A 266 10.81 -9.39 7.25
C MET A 266 10.14 -8.89 5.97
N GLY A 267 8.82 -8.76 5.98
CA GLY A 267 8.10 -8.10 4.89
C GLY A 267 8.17 -6.56 4.98
N PRO A 268 7.63 -5.85 3.99
CA PRO A 268 7.63 -4.38 3.97
C PRO A 268 6.89 -3.77 5.17
N SER A 269 7.36 -2.61 5.64
CA SER A 269 6.79 -1.86 6.77
C SER A 269 5.75 -0.81 6.35
N GLY A 270 5.74 -0.40 5.08
CA GLY A 270 5.04 0.78 4.58
C GLY A 270 5.75 2.11 4.83
N GLY A 271 6.95 2.09 5.43
CA GLY A 271 7.74 3.26 5.81
C GLY A 271 8.87 3.60 4.83
N TYR A 272 9.74 4.53 5.24
CA TYR A 272 10.93 4.91 4.46
C TYR A 272 11.91 3.74 4.26
N ASP A 273 11.99 2.81 5.21
CA ASP A 273 12.85 1.63 5.18
C ASP A 273 12.61 0.74 3.94
N ASP A 274 11.37 0.69 3.44
CA ASP A 274 11.00 -0.05 2.22
C ASP A 274 11.54 0.57 0.92
N LEU A 275 11.99 1.82 0.98
CA LEU A 275 12.42 2.62 -0.17
C LEU A 275 13.93 2.84 -0.21
N VAL A 276 14.69 2.23 0.71
CA VAL A 276 16.15 2.37 0.78
C VAL A 276 16.78 1.43 -0.25
N ASN A 277 17.35 2.04 -1.30
CA ASN A 277 17.91 1.31 -2.42
C ASN A 277 19.23 0.61 -2.10
N HIS A 278 19.60 -0.30 -2.99
CA HIS A 278 20.90 -0.92 -2.96
C HIS A 278 22.01 -0.02 -3.52
N SER A 279 23.18 -0.03 -2.85
CA SER A 279 24.45 0.39 -3.46
C SER A 279 25.56 -0.62 -3.19
N CYS A 280 26.42 -0.83 -4.18
CA CYS A 280 27.67 -1.58 -4.02
C CYS A 280 28.73 -0.80 -3.24
N ASP A 281 28.56 0.51 -3.05
CA ASP A 281 29.35 1.31 -2.11
C ASP A 281 28.36 2.06 -1.20
N PRO A 282 27.77 1.38 -0.20
CA PRO A 282 26.67 1.93 0.58
C PRO A 282 27.14 2.96 1.63
N ASN A 283 26.29 3.93 1.96
CA ASN A 283 26.50 4.84 3.09
C ASN A 283 25.75 4.43 4.35
N ALA A 284 24.89 3.41 4.30
CA ALA A 284 24.17 2.85 5.42
C ALA A 284 24.23 1.31 5.46
N GLY A 285 23.95 0.72 6.62
CA GLY A 285 23.93 -0.73 6.80
C GLY A 285 22.97 -1.18 7.89
N LEU A 286 22.49 -2.43 7.79
CA LEU A 286 21.58 -3.02 8.76
C LEU A 286 22.34 -3.62 9.93
N ARG A 287 22.05 -3.13 11.14
CA ARG A 287 22.57 -3.66 12.39
C ARG A 287 21.48 -4.46 13.12
N PHE A 288 21.78 -5.72 13.41
CA PHE A 288 20.88 -6.65 14.07
C PHE A 288 21.16 -6.68 15.57
N THR A 289 20.16 -6.29 16.36
CA THR A 289 20.21 -6.19 17.82
C THR A 289 19.08 -7.02 18.44
N ASP A 290 19.16 -7.29 19.75
CA ASP A 290 18.11 -8.02 20.47
C ASP A 290 16.76 -7.28 20.47
N LYS A 291 16.79 -5.96 20.27
CA LYS A 291 15.60 -5.10 20.23
C LYS A 291 15.02 -4.92 18.81
N GLY A 292 15.69 -5.45 17.78
CA GLY A 292 15.27 -5.31 16.38
C GLY A 292 16.41 -4.97 15.43
N VAL A 293 16.03 -4.57 14.21
CA VAL A 293 16.97 -4.20 13.14
C VAL A 293 17.00 -2.68 13.01
N LEU A 294 18.19 -2.11 12.92
CA LEU A 294 18.39 -0.67 12.77
C LEU A 294 19.19 -0.39 11.51
N LEU A 295 18.76 0.60 10.72
CA LEU A 295 19.59 1.15 9.65
C LEU A 295 20.50 2.23 10.23
N ILE A 296 21.81 2.06 10.08
CA ILE A 296 22.82 2.95 10.65
C ILE A 296 23.73 3.54 9.56
N ALA A 297 24.23 4.76 9.79
CA ALA A 297 25.21 5.40 8.92
C ALA A 297 26.58 4.71 9.02
N LEU A 298 27.20 4.42 7.88
CA LEU A 298 28.55 3.80 7.77
C LEU A 298 29.66 4.82 7.56
N ARG A 299 29.28 6.06 7.27
CA ARG A 299 30.12 7.25 7.09
C ARG A 299 29.23 8.47 7.29
N ASP A 300 29.81 9.66 7.31
CA ASP A 300 29.03 10.89 7.28
C ASP A 300 28.13 10.95 6.03
N ILE A 301 26.89 11.38 6.21
CA ILE A 301 25.88 11.52 5.15
C ILE A 301 25.46 12.98 5.11
N ALA A 302 25.61 13.64 3.96
CA ALA A 302 25.23 15.04 3.78
C ALA A 302 23.71 15.18 3.50
N ALA A 303 23.20 16.40 3.71
CA ALA A 303 21.85 16.73 3.27
C ALA A 303 21.76 16.59 1.74
N GLY A 304 20.77 15.86 1.26
CA GLY A 304 20.57 15.58 -0.17
C GLY A 304 21.12 14.25 -0.63
N ASP A 305 21.96 13.56 0.16
CA ASP A 305 22.50 12.25 -0.19
C ASP A 305 21.40 11.17 -0.15
N GLU A 306 21.45 10.25 -1.11
CA GLU A 306 20.61 9.05 -1.11
C GLU A 306 21.11 8.07 -0.03
N ILE A 307 20.21 7.56 0.79
CA ILE A 307 20.51 6.51 1.76
C ILE A 307 20.48 5.17 1.03
N THR A 308 21.57 4.40 1.15
CA THR A 308 21.69 3.11 0.47
C THR A 308 22.37 2.06 1.35
N TRP A 309 22.01 0.78 1.18
CA TRP A 309 22.65 -0.34 1.88
C TRP A 309 22.95 -1.53 0.95
N ASP A 310 23.76 -2.47 1.41
CA ASP A 310 24.13 -3.64 0.61
C ASP A 310 23.20 -4.83 0.86
N TYR A 311 22.28 -5.13 -0.07
CA TYR A 311 21.27 -6.19 0.09
C TYR A 311 21.89 -7.56 0.35
N SER A 312 23.08 -7.81 -0.20
CA SER A 312 23.76 -9.10 -0.01
C SER A 312 24.07 -9.42 1.45
N THR A 313 24.08 -8.43 2.37
CA THR A 313 24.32 -8.66 3.81
C THR A 313 23.19 -9.37 4.55
N THR A 314 22.13 -9.75 3.84
CA THR A 314 21.00 -10.52 4.38
C THR A 314 20.76 -11.84 3.66
N LEU A 315 21.31 -12.02 2.46
CA LEU A 315 20.98 -13.12 1.55
C LEU A 315 21.89 -14.32 1.80
N ALA A 316 21.30 -15.43 2.27
CA ALA A 316 21.96 -16.73 2.38
C ALA A 316 21.32 -17.76 1.46
N GLU A 317 22.14 -18.45 0.66
CA GLU A 317 21.77 -19.64 -0.13
C GLU A 317 20.40 -19.54 -0.81
N ASN A 318 20.10 -18.37 -1.40
CA ASN A 318 18.88 -18.14 -2.15
C ASN A 318 19.17 -18.04 -3.65
N ASN A 319 18.14 -18.29 -4.47
CA ASN A 319 18.21 -18.13 -5.93
C ASN A 319 17.95 -16.67 -6.36
N TRP A 320 17.84 -15.75 -5.40
CA TRP A 320 17.54 -14.36 -5.69
C TRP A 320 18.79 -13.65 -6.20
N HIS A 321 18.62 -12.90 -7.28
CA HIS A 321 19.65 -12.06 -7.85
C HIS A 321 19.03 -10.84 -8.52
N MET A 322 19.77 -9.74 -8.58
CA MET A 322 19.36 -8.56 -9.35
C MET A 322 20.50 -7.98 -10.18
N ILE A 323 20.14 -7.41 -11.33
CA ILE A 323 21.03 -6.57 -12.13
C ILE A 323 21.18 -5.22 -11.43
N CYS A 324 22.38 -4.94 -10.93
CA CYS A 324 22.69 -3.73 -10.20
C CYS A 324 22.93 -2.54 -11.14
N GLN A 325 22.22 -1.45 -10.86
CA GLN A 325 22.38 -0.17 -11.55
C GLN A 325 22.74 0.96 -10.58
N CYS A 326 23.39 0.67 -9.45
CA CYS A 326 23.71 1.69 -8.41
C CYS A 326 24.69 2.78 -8.87
N ARG A 327 25.36 2.62 -10.01
CA ARG A 327 26.33 3.56 -10.61
C ARG A 327 27.55 3.90 -9.74
N SER A 328 27.78 3.21 -8.62
CA SER A 328 29.06 3.26 -7.92
C SER A 328 30.21 2.82 -8.84
N GLU A 329 31.39 3.43 -8.67
CA GLU A 329 32.62 3.01 -9.36
C GLU A 329 32.96 1.53 -9.08
N GLN A 330 32.57 1.02 -7.91
CA GLN A 330 32.76 -0.38 -7.49
C GLN A 330 31.50 -1.24 -7.73
N CYS A 331 30.66 -0.88 -8.70
CA CYS A 331 29.44 -1.62 -8.98
C CYS A 331 29.72 -3.08 -9.39
N ARG A 332 29.18 -4.03 -8.61
CA ARG A 332 29.30 -5.48 -8.83
C ARG A 332 28.50 -6.02 -10.01
N ARG A 333 27.64 -5.20 -10.63
CA ARG A 333 26.72 -5.53 -11.74
C ARG A 333 25.64 -6.56 -11.42
N VAL A 334 25.91 -7.57 -10.61
CA VAL A 334 24.93 -8.56 -10.15
C VAL A 334 25.03 -8.69 -8.63
N ILE A 335 23.91 -8.55 -7.94
CA ILE A 335 23.81 -8.75 -6.49
C ILE A 335 23.13 -10.08 -6.24
N GLY A 336 23.67 -10.86 -5.31
CA GLY A 336 23.10 -12.12 -4.85
C GLY A 336 23.54 -12.42 -3.43
N ASN A 337 23.77 -13.70 -3.14
CA ASN A 337 24.13 -14.19 -1.82
C ASN A 337 25.38 -13.53 -1.23
N PHE A 338 25.43 -13.41 0.09
CA PHE A 338 26.60 -12.88 0.81
C PHE A 338 27.91 -13.60 0.47
N SER A 339 27.83 -14.89 0.15
CA SER A 339 28.97 -15.71 -0.24
C SER A 339 29.63 -15.30 -1.56
N THR A 340 28.93 -14.52 -2.41
CA THR A 340 29.49 -14.02 -3.67
C THR A 340 30.33 -12.76 -3.49
N LEU A 341 30.38 -12.18 -2.28
CA LEU A 341 31.30 -11.10 -1.94
C LEU A 341 32.73 -11.62 -1.81
N SER A 342 33.72 -10.76 -2.09
CA SER A 342 35.12 -11.08 -1.81
C SER A 342 35.32 -11.36 -0.31
N PRO A 343 36.27 -12.24 0.08
CA PRO A 343 36.53 -12.55 1.48
C PRO A 343 36.78 -11.31 2.35
N GLU A 344 37.49 -10.32 1.81
CA GLU A 344 37.80 -9.04 2.48
C GLU A 344 36.52 -8.26 2.76
N ARG A 345 35.60 -8.23 1.79
CA ARG A 345 34.33 -7.51 1.91
C ARG A 345 33.37 -8.21 2.86
N GLN A 346 33.32 -9.54 2.84
CA GLN A 346 32.57 -10.32 3.83
C GLN A 346 33.06 -10.02 5.25
N GLU A 347 34.39 -10.01 5.44
CA GLU A 347 35.00 -9.73 6.74
C GLU A 347 34.75 -8.27 7.19
N TRP A 348 34.79 -7.32 6.25
CA TRP A 348 34.47 -5.91 6.51
C TRP A 348 33.06 -5.72 7.10
N PHE A 349 32.05 -6.38 6.53
CA PHE A 349 30.68 -6.32 7.04
C PHE A 349 30.51 -7.07 8.37
N ARG A 350 31.13 -8.24 8.51
CA ARG A 350 31.07 -9.06 9.75
C ARG A 350 31.65 -8.29 10.94
N ARG A 351 32.84 -7.71 10.80
CA ARG A 351 33.52 -6.95 11.88
C ARG A 351 32.74 -5.74 12.36
N ARG A 352 31.88 -5.17 11.51
CA ARG A 352 31.04 -4.01 11.82
C ARG A 352 29.64 -4.36 12.32
N ASN A 353 29.36 -5.66 12.47
CA ASN A 353 28.04 -6.19 12.83
C ASN A 353 26.93 -5.70 11.87
N LEU A 354 27.20 -5.79 10.57
CA LEU A 354 26.30 -5.33 9.49
C LEU A 354 25.65 -6.48 8.69
N VAL A 355 25.78 -7.70 9.17
CA VAL A 355 25.25 -8.90 8.52
C VAL A 355 24.13 -9.51 9.35
N ALA A 356 23.16 -10.12 8.67
CA ALA A 356 22.10 -10.86 9.32
C ALA A 356 22.65 -12.01 10.20
N PRO A 357 21.96 -12.38 11.29
CA PRO A 357 22.46 -13.36 12.25
C PRO A 357 22.91 -14.69 11.63
N HIS A 358 22.19 -15.18 10.63
CA HIS A 358 22.48 -16.44 9.93
C HIS A 358 23.71 -16.38 9.01
N LEU A 359 24.26 -15.19 8.75
CA LEU A 359 25.49 -14.97 7.96
C LEU A 359 26.73 -14.77 8.83
N ARG A 360 26.55 -14.66 10.15
CA ARG A 360 27.66 -14.59 11.12
C ARG A 360 28.38 -15.93 11.15
N ARG A 361 29.70 -15.93 11.40
CA ARG A 361 30.44 -17.18 11.60
C ARG A 361 29.91 -17.87 12.86
N ARG A 362 29.76 -19.19 12.84
CA ARG A 362 29.34 -19.97 14.03
C ARG A 362 30.28 -19.72 15.23
N ASP A 363 31.54 -19.39 14.96
CA ASP A 363 32.58 -19.11 15.97
C ASP A 363 32.50 -17.69 16.57
N SER A 364 31.58 -16.83 16.11
CA SER A 364 31.50 -15.41 16.48
C SER A 364 30.39 -15.05 17.48
N VAL A 365 29.76 -16.04 18.11
CA VAL A 365 28.82 -15.81 19.22
C VAL A 365 29.61 -15.54 20.50
N THR A 366 30.29 -14.39 20.58
CA THR A 366 30.77 -13.87 21.85
C THR A 366 29.59 -13.20 22.53
N ARG A 367 29.07 -13.80 23.60
CA ARG A 367 28.19 -13.13 24.55
C ARG A 367 28.90 -11.85 25.01
N ILE A 368 28.29 -10.69 24.80
CA ILE A 368 28.69 -9.49 25.52
C ILE A 368 28.11 -9.65 26.93
N GLU A 369 28.86 -10.32 27.80
CA GLU A 369 28.65 -10.27 29.24
C GLU A 369 29.36 -9.03 29.79
N GLY A 370 28.63 -8.23 30.59
CA GLY A 370 29.22 -7.26 31.49
C GLY A 370 28.81 -5.81 31.28
N ASP A 371 27.54 -5.50 31.56
CA ASP A 371 27.17 -4.17 32.04
C ASP A 371 26.34 -4.34 33.33
N THR A 372 27.04 -4.81 34.37
CA THR A 372 26.62 -4.64 35.75
C THR A 372 27.76 -3.95 36.47
N ALA A 373 27.72 -2.62 36.45
CA ALA A 373 28.46 -1.78 37.37
C ALA A 373 27.49 -1.14 38.37
N ALA A 374 27.93 -1.14 39.63
CA ALA A 374 27.56 -0.26 40.72
C ALA A 374 26.25 -0.56 41.49
N GLY A 375 26.43 -1.20 42.65
CA GLY A 375 25.57 -1.10 43.83
C GLY A 375 26.35 -1.62 45.03
N GLN A 376 27.14 -0.73 45.65
CA GLN A 376 27.64 -0.91 47.02
C GLN A 376 26.46 -0.85 48.00
#